data_AF-A0A1M7SQ90-F1
#
_entry.id   AF-A0A1M7SQ90-F1
#
_cell.length_a   1.000
_cell.length_b   1.000
_cell.length_c   1.000
_cell.angle_alpha   90.00
_cell.angle_beta   90.00
_cell.angle_gamma   90.00
#
_symmetry.space_group_name_H-M   'P 1'
#
loop_
_entity.id
_entity.type
_entity.pdbx_description
1 polymer ?
#
loop_
_entity_poly.entity_id
_entity_poly.type
_entity_poly.pdbx_seq_one_letter_code
_entity_poly.pdbx_strand_id
1 'polypeptide(L)'
;MKKLLIVLLIVLVFTEFVAAGSTTIQMSSSGQWSQTLKFSVKHKIVVTWEYDVSSTFLVDYDTGTASVGDIQFWSNKKFKLYYAIGNQLPTGLGISAVQVGTQVLSDNANSPTEVPTKSLAGVLSVTFTGYTDIEDDFDVKLDFTFLPF
;
A
#
# COMPACT_ATOMS: atom_id res chain seq x y z
N MET A 1 28.44 -2.54 38.92
CA MET A 1 28.68 -3.39 37.73
C MET A 1 27.50 -4.29 37.40
N LYS A 2 26.99 -5.15 38.30
CA LYS A 2 25.84 -6.03 38.02
C LYS A 2 24.56 -5.32 37.53
N LYS A 3 24.21 -4.16 38.11
CA LYS A 3 23.02 -3.38 37.69
C LYS A 3 23.17 -2.77 36.29
N LEU A 4 24.39 -2.38 35.89
CA LEU A 4 24.67 -1.79 34.57
C LEU A 4 24.57 -2.85 33.45
N LEU A 5 25.04 -4.07 33.75
CA LEU A 5 25.00 -5.20 32.83
C LEU A 5 23.57 -5.66 32.52
N ILE A 6 22.68 -5.61 33.53
CA ILE A 6 21.26 -6.00 33.39
C ILE A 6 20.48 -4.99 32.54
N VAL A 7 20.71 -3.68 32.71
CA VAL A 7 20.08 -2.64 31.88
C VAL A 7 20.53 -2.77 30.42
N LEU A 8 21.82 -3.07 30.19
CA LEU A 8 22.35 -3.30 28.85
C LEU A 8 21.68 -4.49 28.15
N LEU A 9 21.48 -5.60 28.88
CA LEU A 9 20.86 -6.82 28.36
C LEU A 9 19.39 -6.60 27.96
N ILE A 10 18.64 -5.85 28.79
CA ILE A 10 17.20 -5.58 28.54
C ILE A 10 17.00 -4.68 27.32
N VAL A 11 17.87 -3.69 27.09
CA VAL A 11 17.82 -2.82 25.91
C VAL A 11 18.17 -3.59 24.62
N LEU A 12 19.15 -4.51 24.67
CA LEU A 12 19.54 -5.33 23.53
C LEU A 12 18.42 -6.29 23.09
N VAL A 13 17.78 -7.00 24.03
CA VAL A 13 16.74 -8.00 23.70
C VAL A 13 15.49 -7.35 23.08
N PHE A 14 15.11 -6.13 23.48
CA PHE A 14 13.93 -5.46 22.90
C PHE A 14 14.15 -5.00 21.46
N THR A 15 15.40 -4.73 21.06
CA THR A 15 15.72 -4.25 19.70
C THR A 15 15.68 -5.36 18.64
N GLU A 16 15.90 -6.62 19.02
CA GLU A 16 15.87 -7.76 18.10
C GLU A 16 14.47 -8.11 17.60
N PHE A 17 13.42 -7.80 18.37
CA PHE A 17 12.04 -8.14 18.02
C PHE A 17 11.37 -7.18 17.03
N VAL A 18 11.92 -5.97 16.82
CA VAL A 18 11.24 -4.93 16.02
C VAL A 18 12.07 -4.41 14.85
N ALA A 19 13.39 -4.66 14.82
CA ALA A 19 14.21 -4.15 13.73
C ALA A 19 15.47 -4.98 13.42
N ALA A 20 15.82 -5.07 12.14
CA ALA A 20 17.14 -5.54 11.72
C ALA A 20 18.13 -4.38 11.85
N GLY A 21 19.17 -4.51 12.66
CA GLY A 21 20.07 -3.40 12.96
C GLY A 21 21.41 -3.79 13.57
N SER A 22 22.38 -2.88 13.53
CA SER A 22 23.66 -2.99 14.21
C SER A 22 23.79 -1.93 15.30
N THR A 23 24.46 -2.29 16.39
CA THR A 23 24.69 -1.40 17.53
C THR A 23 26.19 -1.16 17.68
N THR A 24 26.61 0.09 17.78
CA THR A 24 28.00 0.45 18.12
C THR A 24 28.03 1.10 19.50
N ILE A 25 28.87 0.56 20.38
CA ILE A 25 29.07 1.09 21.72
C ILE A 25 30.49 1.65 21.78
N GLN A 26 30.61 2.92 22.18
CA GLN A 26 31.89 3.58 22.45
C GLN A 26 31.94 3.93 23.94
N MET A 27 32.96 3.41 24.63
CA MET A 27 33.25 3.79 26.02
C MET A 27 34.51 4.65 26.04
N SER A 28 34.44 5.84 26.65
CA SER A 28 35.62 6.64 26.94
C SER A 28 36.27 6.19 28.25
N SER A 29 37.57 6.45 28.39
CA SER A 29 38.33 6.21 29.63
C SER A 29 37.84 7.05 30.82
N SER A 30 37.03 8.09 30.58
CA SER A 30 36.39 8.92 31.61
C SER A 30 35.06 8.37 32.14
N GLY A 31 34.64 7.18 31.69
CA GLY A 31 33.38 6.57 32.13
C GLY A 31 32.12 7.12 31.44
N GLN A 32 32.27 8.00 30.46
CA GLN A 32 31.19 8.39 29.58
C GLN A 32 31.01 7.32 28.51
N TRP A 33 29.78 6.85 28.33
CA TRP A 33 29.44 5.89 27.29
C TRP A 33 28.49 6.54 26.28
N SER A 34 28.66 6.19 25.01
CA SER A 34 27.76 6.56 23.92
C SER A 34 27.38 5.30 23.16
N GLN A 35 26.11 5.16 22.81
CA GLN A 35 25.57 4.07 22.01
C GLN A 35 24.87 4.64 20.79
N THR A 36 25.28 4.17 19.61
CA THR A 36 24.60 4.45 18.35
C THR A 36 23.87 3.20 17.91
N LEU A 37 22.54 3.27 17.88
CA LEU A 37 21.65 2.23 17.37
C LEU A 37 21.35 2.52 15.88
N LYS A 38 21.75 1.62 14.98
CA LYS A 38 21.34 1.67 13.57
C LYS A 38 20.35 0.56 13.31
N PHE A 39 19.11 0.90 12.97
CA PHE A 39 18.10 -0.08 12.64
C PHE A 39 17.41 0.24 11.31
N SER A 40 17.01 -0.79 10.57
CA SER A 40 16.27 -0.69 9.32
C SER A 40 14.83 -1.14 9.53
N VAL A 41 13.90 -0.24 9.27
CA VAL A 41 12.46 -0.55 9.27
C VAL A 41 12.07 -1.03 7.88
N LYS A 42 11.67 -2.30 7.77
CA LYS A 42 11.12 -2.87 6.52
C LYS A 42 9.88 -2.09 6.08
N HIS A 43 9.73 -1.89 4.77
CA HIS A 43 8.51 -1.29 4.21
C HIS A 43 7.37 -2.31 4.39
N LYS A 44 6.28 -1.89 5.02
CA LYS A 44 5.06 -2.68 5.20
C LYS A 44 3.92 -1.96 4.49
N ILE A 45 3.27 -2.66 3.56
CA ILE A 45 2.00 -2.26 2.97
C ILE A 45 0.90 -3.16 3.56
N VAL A 46 -0.25 -2.57 3.87
CA VAL A 46 -1.47 -3.28 4.25
C VAL A 46 -2.55 -2.82 3.29
N VAL A 47 -3.24 -3.79 2.69
CA VAL A 47 -4.42 -3.55 1.84
C VAL A 47 -5.62 -4.13 2.55
N THR A 48 -6.63 -3.29 2.77
CA THR A 48 -7.93 -3.70 3.32
C THR A 48 -8.97 -3.37 2.28
N TRP A 49 -9.87 -4.29 1.99
CA TRP A 49 -10.94 -4.10 1.01
C TRP A 49 -12.24 -4.69 1.54
N GLU A 50 -13.25 -3.85 1.66
CA GLU A 50 -14.57 -4.18 2.19
C GLU A 50 -15.59 -4.06 1.05
N TYR A 51 -16.17 -5.20 0.67
CA TYR A 51 -17.17 -5.28 -0.39
C TYR A 51 -18.15 -6.42 -0.11
N ASP A 52 -19.32 -6.34 -0.74
CA ASP A 52 -20.29 -7.43 -0.71
C ASP A 52 -19.92 -8.50 -1.74
N VAL A 53 -19.49 -9.65 -1.25
CA VAL A 53 -19.11 -10.82 -2.07
C VAL A 53 -20.30 -11.50 -2.76
N SER A 54 -21.53 -11.18 -2.36
CA SER A 54 -22.75 -11.79 -2.90
C SER A 54 -23.37 -11.01 -4.06
N SER A 55 -22.89 -9.78 -4.31
CA SER A 55 -23.44 -8.88 -5.31
C SER A 55 -22.52 -8.72 -6.52
N THR A 56 -23.10 -8.68 -7.72
CA THR A 56 -22.42 -8.18 -8.92
C THR A 56 -22.31 -6.66 -8.85
N PHE A 57 -21.17 -6.11 -9.26
CA PHE A 57 -20.97 -4.67 -9.34
C PHE A 57 -21.69 -4.12 -10.58
N LEU A 58 -22.59 -3.17 -10.38
CA LEU A 58 -23.33 -2.54 -11.46
C LEU A 58 -22.55 -1.34 -12.01
N VAL A 59 -22.50 -1.24 -13.33
CA VAL A 59 -22.00 -0.06 -14.04
C VAL A 59 -23.14 0.95 -14.13
N ASP A 60 -22.96 2.13 -13.56
CA ASP A 60 -23.90 3.25 -13.74
C ASP A 60 -23.94 3.65 -15.23
N TYR A 61 -25.14 3.69 -15.82
CA TYR A 61 -25.32 3.96 -17.24
C TYR A 61 -25.02 5.41 -17.64
N ASP A 62 -25.14 6.37 -16.73
CA ASP A 62 -24.88 7.77 -17.04
C ASP A 62 -23.39 8.09 -16.93
N THR A 63 -22.70 7.49 -15.96
CA THR A 63 -21.27 7.78 -15.72
C THR A 63 -20.31 6.72 -16.25
N GLY A 64 -20.80 5.52 -16.57
CA GLY A 64 -19.97 4.36 -16.91
C GLY A 64 -19.15 3.85 -15.73
N THR A 65 -19.53 4.17 -14.49
CA THR A 65 -18.74 3.89 -13.29
C THR A 65 -19.36 2.77 -12.47
N ALA A 66 -18.56 1.78 -12.09
CA ALA A 66 -18.92 0.82 -11.05
C ALA A 66 -18.22 1.18 -9.74
N SER A 67 -18.98 1.20 -8.64
CA SER A 67 -18.44 1.31 -7.28
C SER A 67 -18.22 -0.10 -6.71
N VAL A 68 -17.00 -0.39 -6.28
CA VAL A 68 -16.51 -1.75 -5.99
C VAL A 68 -16.16 -1.93 -4.50
N GLY A 69 -16.86 -1.19 -3.62
CA GLY A 69 -16.62 -1.21 -2.17
C GLY A 69 -15.51 -0.28 -1.68
N ASP A 70 -15.29 -0.27 -0.37
CA ASP A 70 -14.30 0.60 0.27
C ASP A 70 -12.93 -0.08 0.35
N ILE A 71 -11.89 0.59 -0.16
CA ILE A 71 -10.51 0.09 -0.13
C ILE A 71 -9.60 1.05 0.63
N GLN A 72 -8.63 0.48 1.34
CA GLN A 72 -7.55 1.21 2.00
C GLN A 72 -6.21 0.60 1.64
N PHE A 73 -5.31 1.45 1.13
CA PHE A 73 -3.88 1.19 1.05
C PHE A 73 -3.18 1.95 2.18
N TRP A 74 -2.57 1.24 3.11
CA TRP A 74 -1.81 1.82 4.22
C TRP A 74 -0.35 1.37 4.18
N SER A 75 0.56 2.25 4.55
CA SER A 75 1.98 1.95 4.69
C SER A 75 2.59 2.58 5.95
N ASN A 76 3.65 1.97 6.46
CA ASN A 76 4.49 2.60 7.48
C ASN A 76 5.39 3.74 6.92
N LYS A 77 5.54 3.85 5.60
CA LYS A 77 6.32 4.88 4.89
C LYS A 77 5.47 5.54 3.79
N LYS A 78 5.95 6.66 3.24
CA LYS A 78 5.37 7.20 1.99
C LYS A 78 5.61 6.17 0.89
N PHE A 79 4.68 6.07 -0.04
CA PHE A 79 4.76 5.11 -1.13
C PHE A 79 4.21 5.71 -2.42
N LYS A 80 4.53 5.04 -3.52
CA LYS A 80 3.95 5.28 -4.83
C LYS A 80 3.21 4.02 -5.25
N LEU A 81 2.18 4.13 -6.07
CA LEU A 81 1.49 2.97 -6.62
C LEU A 81 1.04 3.21 -8.05
N TYR A 82 0.95 2.13 -8.82
CA TYR A 82 0.26 2.11 -10.10
C TYR A 82 -0.56 0.83 -10.19
N TYR A 83 -1.57 0.82 -11.06
CA TYR A 83 -2.36 -0.37 -11.34
C TYR A 83 -2.10 -0.87 -12.76
N ALA A 84 -2.45 -2.14 -13.00
CA ALA A 84 -2.53 -2.73 -14.32
C ALA A 84 -3.81 -3.58 -14.41
N ILE A 85 -4.32 -3.77 -15.63
CA ILE A 85 -5.42 -4.70 -15.88
C ILE A 85 -4.83 -6.10 -15.97
N GLY A 86 -5.19 -6.95 -15.01
CA GLY A 86 -4.59 -8.28 -14.81
C GLY A 86 -5.24 -9.40 -15.62
N ASN A 87 -6.28 -9.11 -16.39
CA ASN A 87 -6.99 -10.04 -17.28
C ASN A 87 -7.32 -9.38 -18.63
N GLN A 88 -7.64 -10.19 -19.64
CA GLN A 88 -8.14 -9.68 -20.90
C GLN A 88 -9.62 -9.34 -20.77
N LEU A 89 -9.97 -8.08 -21.06
CA LEU A 89 -11.35 -7.61 -21.09
C LEU A 89 -12.05 -8.05 -22.40
N PRO A 90 -13.40 -8.14 -22.41
CA PRO A 90 -14.17 -8.30 -23.63
C PRO A 90 -13.78 -7.29 -24.72
N THR A 91 -13.88 -7.69 -25.98
CA THR A 91 -13.60 -6.82 -27.12
C THR A 91 -14.50 -5.58 -27.10
N GLY A 92 -13.91 -4.39 -27.19
CA GLY A 92 -14.65 -3.13 -27.16
C GLY A 92 -14.78 -2.53 -25.75
N LEU A 93 -14.59 -3.32 -24.69
CA LEU A 93 -14.55 -2.82 -23.32
C LEU A 93 -13.16 -2.27 -22.98
N GLY A 94 -13.13 -1.08 -22.38
CA GLY A 94 -11.92 -0.47 -21.82
C GLY A 94 -12.15 0.05 -20.41
N ILE A 95 -11.06 0.26 -19.68
CA ILE A 95 -11.06 0.98 -18.40
C ILE A 95 -10.39 2.33 -18.64
N SER A 96 -11.12 3.41 -18.40
CA SER A 96 -10.60 4.78 -18.56
C SER A 96 -10.02 5.35 -17.27
N ALA A 97 -10.52 4.90 -16.11
CA ALA A 97 -10.02 5.34 -14.81
C ALA A 97 -10.27 4.30 -13.72
N VAL A 98 -9.31 4.19 -12.81
CA VAL A 98 -9.49 3.56 -11.50
C VAL A 98 -9.26 4.63 -10.44
N GLN A 99 -10.19 4.75 -9.49
CA GLN A 99 -10.16 5.77 -8.44
C GLN A 99 -10.32 5.16 -7.05
N VAL A 100 -9.69 5.77 -6.06
CA VAL A 100 -9.95 5.49 -4.63
C VAL A 100 -10.35 6.80 -3.96
N GLY A 101 -11.61 6.90 -3.55
CA GLY A 101 -12.21 8.18 -3.17
C GLY A 101 -12.12 9.18 -4.33
N THR A 102 -11.48 10.33 -4.11
CA THR A 102 -11.30 11.36 -5.15
C THR A 102 -10.00 11.19 -5.95
N GLN A 103 -9.14 10.24 -5.61
CA GLN A 103 -7.82 10.08 -6.23
C GLN A 103 -7.90 9.16 -7.44
N VAL A 104 -7.63 9.68 -8.64
CA VAL A 104 -7.37 8.86 -9.83
C VAL A 104 -6.01 8.19 -9.70
N LEU A 105 -5.98 6.87 -9.87
CA LEU A 105 -4.76 6.08 -9.86
C LEU A 105 -4.13 6.11 -11.26
N SER A 106 -2.80 6.03 -11.29
CA SER A 106 -2.03 5.91 -12.53
C SER A 106 -1.95 4.45 -12.97
N ASP A 107 -2.10 4.21 -14.26
CA ASP A 107 -1.84 2.93 -14.94
C ASP A 107 -0.39 2.84 -15.47
N ASN A 108 0.42 3.87 -15.24
CA ASN A 108 1.76 3.99 -15.80
C ASN A 108 2.85 3.81 -14.74
N ALA A 109 3.62 2.74 -14.85
CA ALA A 109 4.75 2.43 -13.96
C ALA A 109 5.84 3.51 -13.92
N ASN A 110 5.98 4.33 -14.97
CA ASN A 110 6.95 5.43 -15.03
C ASN A 110 6.44 6.73 -14.39
N SER A 111 5.13 6.82 -14.14
CA SER A 111 4.50 7.97 -13.49
C SER A 111 3.44 7.50 -12.49
N PRO A 112 3.85 6.74 -11.45
CA PRO A 112 2.93 6.18 -10.47
C PRO A 112 2.27 7.27 -9.62
N THR A 113 1.09 6.99 -9.07
CA THR A 113 0.41 7.85 -8.10
C THR A 113 1.22 7.92 -6.80
N GLU A 114 1.53 9.13 -6.36
CA GLU A 114 2.23 9.37 -5.10
C GLU A 114 1.24 9.43 -3.92
N VAL A 115 1.54 8.72 -2.82
CA VAL A 115 0.73 8.72 -1.59
C VAL A 115 1.56 9.28 -0.43
N PRO A 116 1.62 10.62 -0.27
CA PRO A 116 2.48 11.27 0.73
C PRO A 116 1.97 11.13 2.17
N THR A 117 0.68 10.83 2.35
CA THR A 117 -0.01 10.65 3.63
C THR A 117 0.23 9.27 4.26
N LYS A 118 0.93 8.37 3.55
CA LYS A 118 1.09 6.94 3.91
C LYS A 118 -0.23 6.14 3.97
N SER A 119 -1.34 6.77 3.61
CA SER A 119 -2.64 6.12 3.55
C SER A 119 -3.48 6.75 2.44
N LEU A 120 -4.04 5.90 1.58
CA LEU A 120 -5.04 6.24 0.59
C LEU A 120 -6.26 5.35 0.85
N ALA A 121 -7.42 5.95 1.08
CA ALA A 121 -8.63 5.22 1.44
C ALA A 121 -9.88 5.88 0.84
N GLY A 122 -10.89 5.07 0.56
CA GLY A 122 -12.20 5.49 0.06
C GLY A 122 -12.82 4.43 -0.84
N VAL A 123 -13.98 4.76 -1.42
CA VAL A 123 -14.65 3.89 -2.38
C VAL A 123 -13.74 3.64 -3.59
N LEU A 124 -13.46 2.37 -3.89
CA LEU A 124 -12.84 1.94 -5.13
C LEU A 124 -13.86 2.07 -6.25
N SER A 125 -13.55 2.88 -7.27
CA SER A 125 -14.42 3.07 -8.43
C SER A 125 -13.66 2.76 -9.71
N VAL A 126 -14.33 2.10 -10.66
CA VAL A 126 -13.78 1.77 -11.98
C VAL A 126 -14.69 2.39 -13.04
N THR A 127 -14.13 3.23 -13.90
CA THR A 127 -14.87 3.85 -15.01
C THR A 127 -14.52 3.13 -16.31
N PHE A 128 -15.55 2.69 -17.02
CA PHE A 128 -15.45 1.91 -18.23
C PHE A 128 -15.73 2.74 -19.47
N THR A 129 -15.25 2.27 -20.62
CA THR A 129 -15.58 2.76 -21.96
C THR A 129 -16.08 1.61 -22.81
N GLY A 130 -17.07 1.83 -23.68
CA GLY A 130 -17.62 0.79 -24.55
C GLY A 130 -18.46 -0.26 -23.81
N TYR A 131 -18.89 0.01 -22.58
CA TYR A 131 -19.64 -0.92 -21.74
C TYR A 131 -21.09 -1.11 -22.21
N THR A 132 -21.66 -0.18 -22.98
CA THR A 132 -23.03 -0.27 -23.50
C THR A 132 -23.20 -1.34 -24.57
N ASP A 133 -22.10 -1.74 -25.21
CA ASP A 133 -22.08 -2.69 -26.32
C ASP A 133 -21.76 -4.13 -25.84
N ILE A 134 -21.62 -4.32 -24.52
CA ILE A 134 -21.33 -5.61 -23.90
C ILE A 134 -22.66 -6.23 -23.41
N GLU A 135 -23.04 -7.36 -24.00
CA GLU A 135 -24.32 -8.04 -23.70
C GLU A 135 -24.25 -8.94 -22.44
N ASP A 136 -23.05 -9.43 -22.09
CA ASP A 136 -22.83 -10.40 -21.02
C ASP A 136 -22.09 -9.78 -19.82
N ASP A 137 -22.27 -10.39 -18.64
CA ASP A 137 -21.45 -10.10 -17.46
C ASP A 137 -19.95 -10.35 -17.76
N PHE A 138 -19.07 -9.56 -17.14
CA PHE A 138 -17.63 -9.65 -17.37
C PHE A 138 -16.83 -9.50 -16.08
N ASP A 139 -15.68 -10.15 -16.05
CA ASP A 139 -14.75 -10.07 -14.92
C ASP A 139 -13.67 -9.00 -15.14
N VAL A 140 -13.31 -8.32 -14.07
CA VAL A 140 -12.20 -7.35 -14.06
C VAL A 140 -11.21 -7.73 -12.97
N LYS A 141 -9.94 -7.84 -13.35
CA LYS A 141 -8.83 -8.02 -12.43
C LYS A 141 -7.94 -6.78 -12.44
N LEU A 142 -7.69 -6.20 -11.28
CA LEU A 142 -6.75 -5.09 -11.10
C LEU A 142 -5.54 -5.56 -10.30
N ASP A 143 -4.35 -5.40 -10.87
CA ASP A 143 -3.07 -5.69 -10.21
C ASP A 143 -2.46 -4.37 -9.72
N PHE A 144 -2.32 -4.20 -8.40
CA PHE A 144 -1.70 -3.01 -7.79
C PHE A 144 -0.23 -3.27 -7.47
N THR A 145 0.66 -2.40 -7.95
CA THR A 145 2.09 -2.44 -7.63
C THR A 145 2.49 -1.29 -6.73
N PHE A 146 3.09 -1.60 -5.58
CA PHE A 146 3.55 -0.63 -4.60
C PHE A 146 5.05 -0.41 -4.70
N LEU A 147 5.46 0.85 -4.78
CA LEU A 147 6.85 1.26 -4.89
C LEU A 147 7.25 2.14 -3.69
N PRO A 148 8.52 2.08 -3.26
CA PRO A 148 9.05 3.08 -2.34
C PRO A 148 9.02 4.47 -2.99
N PHE A 149 9.01 5.50 -2.13
CA PHE A 149 9.09 6.88 -2.58
C PHE A 149 10.48 7.24 -3.11
#